data_AF-A0AAN6E9C5-F1
#
_entry.id   AF-A0AAN6E9C5-F1
#
_cell.length_a   1.000
_cell.length_b   1.000
_cell.length_c   1.000
_cell.angle_alpha   90.00
_cell.angle_beta   90.00
_cell.angle_gamma   90.00
#
_symmetry.space_group_name_H-M   'P 1'
#
loop_
_entity.id
_entity.type
_entity.pdbx_description
1 polymer ?
#
loop_
_entity_poly.entity_id
_entity_poly.type
_entity_poly.pdbx_seq_one_letter_code
_entity_poly.pdbx_strand_id
1 'polypeptide(L)'
;TTFYVARDAEYPPFCHIQRLVLRAVVGHVPVLLGLIGAGILSFVASRRFGAYRAERKAADVLVGSALSRLKRQARRHYVDPALSPSPAIPSLQLRDLLLLSTGTPPSSSTDVTQVYFDPRARSSVWERVRHVVERNANVRCRTTAVRGEPMRVWEWIGPLEEDDDEMMSPFSSPQRI
;
A
#
# COMPACT_ATOMS: atom_id res chain seq x y z
N THR A 1 -47.50 34.85 58.22
CA THR A 1 -46.73 33.69 57.70
C THR A 1 -45.36 34.18 57.29
N THR A 2 -44.43 34.23 58.24
CA THR A 2 -43.06 34.69 58.03
C THR A 2 -42.18 33.48 57.71
N PHE A 3 -41.66 33.44 56.48
CA PHE A 3 -40.73 32.42 56.02
C PHE A 3 -39.37 32.61 56.69
N TYR A 4 -38.84 31.53 57.26
CA TYR A 4 -37.48 31.47 57.81
C TYR A 4 -36.49 31.48 56.64
N VAL A 5 -35.87 32.63 56.36
CA VAL A 5 -34.69 32.70 55.49
C VAL A 5 -33.50 32.29 56.34
N ALA A 6 -33.01 31.06 56.12
CA ALA A 6 -31.80 30.59 56.79
C ALA A 6 -30.62 31.44 56.31
N ARG A 7 -30.12 32.31 57.20
CA ARG A 7 -28.89 33.07 57.02
C ARG A 7 -27.72 32.11 56.90
N ASP A 8 -26.78 32.48 56.04
CA ASP A 8 -25.59 31.74 55.64
C ASP A 8 -24.98 30.93 56.79
N ALA A 9 -24.92 29.60 56.63
CA ALA A 9 -24.17 28.76 57.55
C ALA A 9 -22.68 29.11 57.41
N GLU A 10 -22.05 29.63 58.46
CA GLU A 10 -20.61 29.88 58.51
C GLU A 10 -19.85 28.54 58.49
N TYR A 11 -19.55 28.06 57.30
CA TYR A 11 -18.69 26.90 57.09
C TYR A 11 -17.23 27.29 57.43
N PRO A 12 -16.43 26.40 58.04
CA PRO A 12 -15.02 26.66 58.28
C PRO A 12 -14.30 26.94 56.93
N PRO A 13 -13.27 27.81 56.91
CA PRO A 13 -12.62 28.28 55.67
C PRO A 13 -12.02 27.14 54.84
N PHE A 14 -11.68 26.02 55.48
CA PHE A 14 -11.23 24.79 54.84
C PHE A 14 -12.28 24.21 53.87
N CYS A 15 -13.57 24.31 54.19
CA CYS A 15 -14.66 23.81 53.35
C CYS A 15 -14.84 24.68 52.09
N HIS A 16 -14.63 26.00 52.21
CA HIS A 16 -14.70 26.92 51.08
C HIS A 16 -13.56 26.68 50.07
N ILE A 17 -12.34 26.45 50.58
CA ILE A 17 -11.18 26.09 49.74
C ILE A 17 -11.38 24.72 49.09
N GLN A 18 -11.83 23.71 49.83
CA GLN A 18 -12.13 22.39 49.28
C GLN A 18 -13.17 22.45 48.17
N ARG A 19 -14.24 23.24 48.33
CA ARG A 19 -15.30 23.37 47.32
C ARG A 19 -14.81 24.11 46.07
N LEU A 20 -13.93 25.10 46.22
CA LEU A 20 -13.29 25.79 45.09
C LEU A 20 -12.32 24.87 44.33
N VAL A 21 -11.47 24.13 45.05
CA VAL A 21 -10.56 23.14 44.45
C VAL A 21 -11.35 22.04 43.75
N LEU A 22 -12.41 21.52 44.37
CA LEU A 22 -13.26 20.50 43.75
C LEU A 22 -13.91 21.03 42.47
N ARG A 23 -14.44 22.26 42.47
CA ARG A 23 -14.97 22.89 41.24
C ARG A 23 -13.91 23.10 40.17
N ALA A 24 -12.72 23.56 40.54
CA ALA A 24 -11.62 23.76 39.61
C ALA A 24 -11.14 22.42 39.01
N VAL A 25 -10.99 21.39 39.83
CA VAL A 25 -10.60 20.04 39.41
C VAL A 25 -11.67 19.43 38.51
N VAL A 26 -12.94 19.42 38.93
CA VAL A 26 -14.05 18.87 38.12
C VAL A 26 -14.23 19.62 36.81
N GLY A 27 -13.95 20.93 36.76
CA GLY A 27 -14.01 21.73 35.54
C GLY A 27 -12.86 21.48 34.56
N HIS A 28 -11.62 21.34 35.07
CA HIS A 28 -10.43 21.22 34.22
C HIS A 28 -10.02 19.78 33.88
N VAL A 29 -10.36 18.80 34.72
CA VAL A 29 -10.09 17.37 34.46
C VAL A 29 -10.65 16.87 33.12
N PRO A 30 -11.90 17.15 32.72
CA PRO A 30 -12.41 16.68 31.42
C PRO A 30 -11.68 17.32 30.23
N VAL A 31 -11.23 18.58 30.36
CA VAL A 31 -10.45 19.27 29.33
C VAL A 31 -9.08 18.61 29.17
N LEU A 32 -8.38 18.35 30.29
CA LEU A 32 -7.09 17.67 30.27
C LEU A 32 -7.18 16.24 29.71
N LEU A 33 -8.22 15.48 30.10
CA LEU A 33 -8.50 14.16 29.54
C LEU A 33 -8.78 14.22 28.03
N GLY A 34 -9.53 15.22 27.58
CA GLY A 34 -9.79 15.46 26.15
C GLY A 34 -8.51 15.73 25.37
N LEU A 35 -7.62 16.58 25.90
CA LEU A 35 -6.33 16.89 25.26
C LEU A 35 -5.40 15.68 25.21
N ILE A 36 -5.31 14.90 26.30
CA ILE A 36 -4.52 13.67 26.35
C ILE A 36 -5.07 12.64 25.36
N GLY A 37 -6.40 12.45 25.35
CA GLY A 37 -7.08 11.55 24.42
C GLY A 37 -6.84 11.94 22.96
N ALA A 38 -6.95 13.22 22.63
CA ALA A 38 -6.65 13.74 21.29
C ALA A 38 -5.18 13.53 20.90
N GLY A 39 -4.26 13.74 21.84
CA GLY A 39 -2.83 13.51 21.63
C GLY A 39 -2.51 12.03 21.32
N ILE A 40 -3.07 11.10 22.11
CA ILE A 40 -2.91 9.66 21.89
C ILE A 40 -3.51 9.24 20.55
N LEU A 41 -4.72 9.72 20.24
CA LEU A 41 -5.39 9.39 18.97
C LEU A 41 -4.59 9.91 17.77
N SER A 42 -4.11 11.14 17.83
CA SER A 42 -3.27 11.75 16.79
C SER A 42 -1.97 10.97 16.58
N PHE A 43 -1.32 10.56 17.68
CA PHE A 43 -0.08 9.78 17.62
C PHE A 43 -0.28 8.41 16.97
N VAL A 44 -1.31 7.68 17.38
CA VAL A 44 -1.65 6.37 16.82
C VAL A 44 -2.04 6.52 15.35
N ALA A 45 -2.89 7.49 15.02
CA ALA A 45 -3.29 7.78 13.64
C ALA A 45 -2.08 8.08 12.76
N SER A 46 -1.17 8.94 13.21
CA SER A 46 0.04 9.31 12.46
C SER A 46 0.93 8.10 12.18
N ARG A 47 1.15 7.23 13.17
CA ARG A 47 1.94 6.00 13.00
C ARG A 47 1.28 5.02 12.03
N ARG A 48 -0.02 4.80 12.17
CA ARG A 48 -0.79 3.93 11.26
C ARG A 48 -0.80 4.47 9.84
N PHE A 49 -0.94 5.78 9.68
CA PHE A 49 -0.95 6.43 8.37
C PHE A 49 0.42 6.41 7.69
N GLY A 50 1.50 6.54 8.47
CA GLY A 50 2.87 6.35 7.99
C GLY A 50 3.10 4.94 7.42
N ALA A 51 2.71 3.91 8.18
CA ALA A 51 2.79 2.52 7.72
C ALA A 51 1.93 2.29 6.46
N TYR A 52 0.70 2.78 6.45
CA TYR A 52 -0.19 2.68 5.29
C TYR A 52 0.38 3.36 4.04
N ARG A 53 0.98 4.55 4.18
CA ARG A 53 1.63 5.24 3.06
C ARG A 53 2.86 4.49 2.57
N ALA A 54 3.65 3.92 3.47
CA ALA A 54 4.81 3.12 3.10
C ALA A 54 4.40 1.87 2.31
N GLU A 55 3.40 1.12 2.80
CA GLU A 55 2.83 -0.04 2.11
C GLU A 55 2.25 0.33 0.73
N ARG A 56 1.57 1.46 0.62
CA ARG A 56 1.02 1.93 -0.66
C ARG A 56 2.12 2.21 -1.68
N LYS A 57 3.17 2.95 -1.30
CA LYS A 57 4.30 3.24 -2.19
C LYS A 57 4.99 1.95 -2.64
N ALA A 58 5.20 1.03 -1.72
CA ALA A 58 5.71 -0.30 -1.99
C ALA A 58 4.86 -1.06 -3.02
N ALA A 59 3.54 -1.07 -2.84
CA ALA A 59 2.62 -1.70 -3.77
C ALA A 59 2.68 -1.02 -5.16
N ASP A 60 2.74 0.31 -5.23
CA ASP A 60 2.78 1.04 -6.51
C ASP A 60 4.05 0.68 -7.34
N VAL A 61 5.21 0.55 -6.69
CA VAL A 61 6.46 0.09 -7.33
C VAL A 61 6.34 -1.35 -7.84
N LEU A 62 5.76 -2.24 -7.03
CA LEU A 62 5.54 -3.64 -7.42
C LEU A 62 4.53 -3.76 -8.56
N VAL A 63 3.50 -2.92 -8.60
CA VAL A 63 2.54 -2.85 -9.72
C VAL A 63 3.25 -2.46 -11.01
N GLY A 64 4.09 -1.42 -11.00
CA GLY A 64 4.87 -1.04 -12.19
C GLY A 64 5.74 -2.18 -12.72
N SER A 65 6.39 -2.89 -11.80
CA SER A 65 7.19 -4.08 -12.12
C SER A 65 6.33 -5.24 -12.66
N ALA A 66 5.16 -5.49 -12.07
CA ALA A 66 4.21 -6.52 -12.51
C ALA A 66 3.72 -6.26 -13.94
N LEU A 67 3.26 -5.04 -14.22
CA LEU A 67 2.77 -4.65 -15.54
C LEU A 67 3.87 -4.74 -16.60
N SER A 68 5.09 -4.31 -16.28
CA SER A 68 6.24 -4.42 -17.17
C SER A 68 6.56 -5.87 -17.55
N ARG A 69 6.39 -6.82 -16.61
CA ARG A 69 6.57 -8.25 -16.86
C ARG A 69 5.45 -8.82 -17.73
N LEU A 70 4.21 -8.40 -17.50
CA LEU A 70 3.07 -8.80 -18.34
C LEU A 70 3.22 -8.28 -19.77
N LYS A 71 3.57 -7.01 -19.98
CA LYS A 71 3.85 -6.43 -21.31
C LYS A 71 4.97 -7.21 -22.02
N ARG A 72 6.05 -7.54 -21.30
CA ARG A 72 7.18 -8.31 -21.84
C ARG A 72 6.79 -9.74 -22.22
N GLN A 73 5.95 -10.41 -21.42
CA GLN A 73 5.47 -11.76 -21.74
C GLN A 73 4.58 -11.73 -22.97
N ALA A 74 3.65 -10.78 -23.04
CA ALA A 74 2.79 -10.61 -24.21
C ALA A 74 3.62 -10.33 -25.48
N ARG A 75 4.65 -9.48 -25.39
CA ARG A 75 5.58 -9.24 -26.51
C ARG A 75 6.32 -10.51 -26.93
N ARG A 76 6.83 -11.31 -25.98
CA ARG A 76 7.52 -12.57 -26.29
C ARG A 76 6.60 -13.58 -26.99
N HIS A 77 5.37 -13.70 -26.50
CA HIS A 77 4.37 -14.55 -27.13
C HIS A 77 4.01 -14.05 -28.54
N TYR A 78 3.94 -12.73 -28.73
CA TYR A 78 3.67 -12.12 -30.03
C TYR A 78 4.80 -12.33 -31.04
N VAL A 79 6.06 -12.15 -30.62
CA VAL A 79 7.24 -12.32 -31.49
C VAL A 79 7.49 -13.79 -31.83
N ASP A 80 7.40 -14.69 -30.85
CA ASP A 80 7.62 -16.12 -31.07
C ASP A 80 6.65 -16.97 -30.23
N PRO A 81 5.49 -17.33 -30.81
CA PRO A 81 4.52 -18.21 -30.16
C PRO A 81 5.04 -19.63 -29.91
N ALA A 82 6.05 -20.10 -30.65
CA ALA A 82 6.57 -21.46 -30.50
C ALA A 82 7.43 -21.60 -29.25
N LEU A 83 8.27 -20.59 -28.96
CA LEU A 83 9.10 -20.57 -27.75
C LEU A 83 8.31 -20.20 -26.48
N SER A 84 7.30 -19.33 -26.61
CA SER A 84 6.48 -18.87 -25.49
C SER A 84 5.01 -19.14 -25.77
N PRO A 85 4.49 -20.37 -25.56
CA PRO A 85 3.13 -20.73 -25.98
C PRO A 85 2.00 -20.07 -25.15
N SER A 86 2.30 -19.52 -23.97
CA SER A 86 1.30 -18.87 -23.11
C SER A 86 1.54 -17.36 -23.02
N PRO A 87 0.57 -16.51 -23.42
CA PRO A 87 0.64 -15.06 -23.22
C PRO A 87 0.37 -14.66 -21.76
N ALA A 88 -0.26 -15.55 -20.98
CA ALA A 88 -0.68 -15.28 -19.62
C ALA A 88 0.34 -15.79 -18.58
N ILE A 89 0.48 -15.05 -17.48
CA ILE A 89 1.33 -15.38 -16.33
C ILE A 89 0.43 -15.69 -15.12
N PRO A 90 0.67 -16.79 -14.37
CA PRO A 90 -0.02 -17.05 -13.11
C PRO A 90 0.26 -15.94 -12.09
N SER A 91 -0.79 -15.42 -11.45
CA SER A 91 -0.65 -14.35 -10.45
C SER A 91 0.24 -14.80 -9.29
N LEU A 92 0.15 -16.08 -8.92
CA LEU A 92 0.97 -16.71 -7.89
C LEU A 92 2.45 -16.71 -8.25
N GLN A 93 2.78 -17.08 -9.50
CA GLN A 93 4.15 -17.06 -9.98
C GLN A 93 4.70 -15.64 -10.04
N LEU A 94 3.89 -14.67 -10.48
CA LEU A 94 4.29 -13.27 -10.51
C LEU A 94 4.57 -12.72 -9.10
N ARG A 95 3.74 -13.09 -8.12
CA ARG A 95 3.95 -12.77 -6.71
C ARG A 95 5.30 -13.24 -6.23
N ASP A 96 5.57 -14.52 -6.43
CA ASP A 96 6.77 -15.14 -5.89
C ASP A 96 8.01 -14.57 -6.61
N LEU A 97 7.96 -14.32 -7.92
CA LEU A 97 9.05 -13.67 -8.65
C LEU A 97 9.33 -12.24 -8.17
N LEU A 98 8.30 -11.42 -7.97
CA LEU A 98 8.46 -10.03 -7.56
C LEU A 98 8.95 -9.91 -6.11
N LEU A 99 8.49 -10.81 -5.23
CA LEU A 99 8.86 -10.80 -3.82
C LEU A 99 10.19 -11.51 -3.54
N LEU A 100 10.60 -12.46 -4.38
CA LEU A 100 11.96 -13.02 -4.34
C LEU A 100 12.99 -12.00 -4.83
N SER A 101 12.66 -11.24 -5.89
CA SER A 101 13.55 -10.20 -6.44
C SER A 101 13.87 -9.09 -5.45
N THR A 102 13.04 -8.90 -4.43
CA THR A 102 13.24 -7.91 -3.36
C THR A 102 14.04 -8.45 -2.17
N GLY A 103 14.39 -9.74 -2.16
CA GLY A 103 15.10 -10.42 -1.06
C GLY A 103 16.60 -10.63 -1.30
N THR A 104 17.15 -10.18 -2.43
CA THR A 104 18.59 -10.33 -2.70
C THR A 104 19.39 -9.27 -1.92
N PRO A 105 20.41 -9.65 -1.14
CA PRO A 105 21.22 -8.69 -0.39
C PRO A 105 21.91 -7.70 -1.35
N PRO A 106 21.96 -6.40 -1.01
CA PRO A 106 22.52 -5.39 -1.90
C PRO A 106 24.02 -5.61 -2.07
N SER A 107 24.46 -6.05 -3.26
CA SER A 107 25.87 -6.06 -3.65
C SER A 107 26.37 -4.68 -4.07
N SER A 108 25.50 -3.67 -4.10
CA SER A 108 25.84 -2.28 -4.37
C SER A 108 24.96 -1.36 -3.53
N SER A 109 25.61 -0.65 -2.60
CA SER A 109 25.05 0.43 -1.80
C SER A 109 24.20 1.38 -2.64
N THR A 110 23.01 1.74 -2.15
CA THR A 110 21.98 2.61 -2.77
C THR A 110 20.87 1.83 -3.48
N ASP A 111 20.01 1.15 -2.72
CA ASP A 111 18.64 1.00 -3.21
C ASP A 111 17.62 0.81 -2.10
N VAL A 112 16.46 1.44 -2.28
CA VAL A 112 15.31 1.48 -1.38
C VAL A 112 14.53 0.17 -1.53
N THR A 113 15.13 -0.96 -1.15
CA THR A 113 14.45 -2.26 -1.24
C THR A 113 14.92 -3.18 -0.10
N GLN A 114 14.56 -2.82 1.13
CA GLN A 114 14.63 -3.74 2.28
C GLN A 114 13.27 -3.79 2.95
N VAL A 115 12.35 -4.57 2.40
CA VAL A 115 11.03 -4.76 3.02
C VAL A 115 10.57 -6.18 2.69
N TYR A 116 9.72 -6.78 3.52
CA TYR A 116 9.06 -8.09 3.34
C TYR A 116 9.74 -9.34 3.93
N PHE A 117 10.47 -9.22 5.05
CA PHE A 117 10.81 -10.40 5.86
C PHE A 117 9.57 -10.98 6.60
N ASP A 118 8.54 -10.17 6.85
CA ASP A 118 7.30 -10.62 7.52
C ASP A 118 6.28 -11.22 6.52
N PRO A 119 5.85 -12.49 6.68
CA PRO A 119 4.82 -13.12 5.85
C PRO A 119 3.48 -12.38 5.81
N ARG A 120 3.10 -11.69 6.89
CA ARG A 120 1.81 -10.97 6.97
C ARG A 120 1.84 -9.70 6.14
N ALA A 121 2.89 -8.88 6.30
CA ALA A 121 3.11 -7.67 5.51
C ALA A 121 3.24 -8.00 4.01
N ARG A 122 3.88 -9.13 3.68
CA ARG A 122 3.99 -9.62 2.30
C ARG A 122 2.62 -9.90 1.66
N SER A 123 1.73 -10.53 2.44
CA SER A 123 0.39 -10.89 1.97
C SER A 123 -0.51 -9.66 1.80
N SER A 124 -0.44 -8.68 2.71
CA SER A 124 -1.22 -7.44 2.61
C SER A 124 -0.79 -6.57 1.43
N VAL A 125 0.52 -6.44 1.20
CA VAL A 125 1.07 -5.69 0.06
C VAL A 125 0.69 -6.37 -1.25
N TRP A 126 0.82 -7.70 -1.35
CA TRP A 126 0.43 -8.43 -2.54
C TRP A 126 -1.07 -8.31 -2.86
N GLU A 127 -1.93 -8.38 -1.85
CA GLU A 127 -3.38 -8.21 -2.06
C GLU A 127 -3.71 -6.83 -2.64
N ARG A 128 -2.97 -5.81 -2.24
CA ARG A 128 -3.11 -4.47 -2.82
C ARG A 128 -2.61 -4.41 -4.27
N VAL A 129 -1.47 -5.03 -4.58
CA VAL A 129 -0.94 -5.15 -5.95
C VAL A 129 -1.97 -5.86 -6.83
N ARG A 130 -2.48 -7.00 -6.38
CA ARG A 130 -3.57 -7.75 -7.04
C ARG A 130 -4.76 -6.85 -7.35
N HIS A 131 -5.26 -6.14 -6.35
CA HIS A 131 -6.43 -5.27 -6.50
C HIS A 131 -6.21 -4.15 -7.53
N VAL A 132 -5.01 -3.58 -7.59
CA VAL A 132 -4.66 -2.54 -8.56
C VAL A 132 -4.50 -3.13 -9.97
N VAL A 133 -3.82 -4.27 -10.10
CA VAL A 133 -3.59 -4.94 -11.39
C VAL A 133 -4.89 -5.48 -11.99
N GLU A 134 -5.74 -6.11 -11.20
CA GLU A 134 -7.03 -6.66 -11.65
C GLU A 134 -8.03 -5.56 -12.06
N ARG A 135 -7.86 -4.33 -11.58
CA ARG A 135 -8.64 -3.16 -11.99
C ARG A 135 -8.09 -2.46 -13.23
N ASN A 136 -6.92 -2.85 -13.72
CA ASN A 136 -6.32 -2.25 -14.89
C ASN A 136 -7.03 -2.77 -16.16
N ALA A 137 -7.56 -1.86 -16.98
CA ALA A 137 -8.29 -2.22 -18.20
C ALA A 137 -7.41 -2.95 -19.25
N ASN A 138 -6.10 -2.77 -19.19
CA ASN A 138 -5.15 -3.43 -20.09
C ASN A 138 -4.75 -4.83 -19.61
N VAL A 139 -5.29 -5.30 -18.49
CA VAL A 139 -5.01 -6.63 -17.94
C VAL A 139 -6.28 -7.47 -17.94
N ARG A 140 -6.26 -8.58 -18.68
CA ARG A 140 -7.31 -9.58 -18.66
C ARG A 140 -7.02 -10.60 -17.57
N CYS A 141 -8.01 -10.83 -16.70
CA CYS A 141 -7.95 -11.83 -15.65
C CYS A 141 -8.77 -13.06 -16.05
N ARG A 142 -8.17 -14.25 -15.95
CA ARG A 142 -8.84 -15.53 -16.21
C ARG A 142 -8.39 -16.59 -15.20
N THR A 143 -9.20 -17.62 -15.00
CA THR A 143 -8.76 -18.85 -14.33
C THR A 143 -8.49 -19.90 -15.39
N THR A 144 -7.29 -20.46 -15.41
CA THR A 144 -6.90 -21.53 -16.35
C THR A 144 -6.12 -22.62 -15.64
N ALA A 145 -6.16 -23.84 -16.19
CA ALA A 145 -5.36 -24.94 -15.68
C ALA A 145 -3.90 -24.74 -16.08
N VAL A 146 -3.03 -24.47 -15.09
CA VAL A 146 -1.59 -24.37 -15.27
C VAL A 146 -0.99 -25.62 -14.62
N ARG A 147 -0.37 -26.49 -15.43
CA ARG A 147 0.17 -27.78 -14.96
C ARG A 147 -0.88 -28.68 -14.27
N GLY A 148 -2.13 -28.63 -14.73
CA GLY A 148 -3.23 -29.43 -14.18
C GLY A 148 -3.94 -28.80 -12.98
N GLU A 149 -3.44 -27.69 -12.44
CA GLU A 149 -4.06 -26.99 -11.32
C GLU A 149 -4.77 -25.71 -11.79
N PRO A 150 -6.02 -25.45 -11.35
CA PRO A 150 -6.71 -24.21 -11.68
C PRO A 150 -6.03 -23.02 -10.98
N MET A 151 -5.42 -22.14 -11.77
CA MET A 151 -4.73 -20.96 -11.28
C MET A 151 -5.32 -19.69 -11.88
N ARG A 152 -5.31 -18.60 -11.11
CA ARG A 152 -5.62 -17.27 -11.63
C ARG A 152 -4.42 -16.79 -12.46
N VAL A 153 -4.68 -16.43 -13.70
CA VAL A 153 -3.70 -15.92 -14.66
C VAL A 153 -4.06 -14.50 -15.09
N TRP A 154 -3.02 -13.72 -15.35
CA TRP A 154 -3.10 -12.37 -15.88
C TRP A 154 -2.45 -12.31 -17.24
N GLU A 155 -3.12 -11.65 -18.17
CA GLU A 155 -2.69 -11.47 -19.55
C GLU A 155 -2.74 -9.98 -19.88
N TRP A 156 -1.70 -9.46 -20.54
CA TRP A 156 -1.72 -8.09 -21.05
C TRP A 156 -2.46 -8.05 -22.39
N ILE A 157 -3.49 -7.22 -22.47
CA ILE A 157 -4.32 -7.01 -23.68
C ILE A 157 -4.21 -5.59 -24.23
N GLY A 158 -3.43 -4.72 -23.58
CA GLY A 158 -3.19 -3.35 -24.05
C GLY A 158 -2.25 -3.29 -25.26
N PRO A 159 -2.10 -2.10 -25.86
CA PRO A 159 -1.16 -1.91 -26.97
C PRO A 159 0.25 -2.30 -26.55
N LEU A 160 0.91 -3.05 -27.42
CA LEU A 160 2.34 -3.32 -27.35
C LEU A 160 3.02 -2.17 -28.08
N GLU A 161 3.02 -0.97 -27.50
CA GLU A 161 3.77 0.16 -28.08
C GLU A 161 5.20 -0.30 -28.35
N GLU A 162 5.61 -0.14 -29.61
CA GLU A 162 7.00 -0.14 -30.03
C GLU A 162 7.60 1.08 -29.35
N ASP A 163 8.29 0.87 -28.23
CA ASP A 163 9.16 1.91 -27.69
C ASP A 163 10.08 2.31 -28.86
N ASP A 164 10.07 3.58 -29.25
CA ASP A 164 10.65 4.14 -30.48
C ASP A 164 12.14 3.76 -30.71
N ASP A 165 12.39 2.53 -31.15
CA ASP A 165 13.65 2.06 -31.73
C ASP A 165 13.82 2.61 -33.17
N GLU A 166 13.08 3.66 -33.55
CA GLU A 166 13.43 4.56 -34.66
C GLU A 166 14.71 5.37 -34.38
N MET A 167 15.32 5.25 -33.19
CA MET A 167 16.67 5.76 -32.91
C MET A 167 17.81 4.73 -33.12
N MET A 168 17.57 3.64 -33.87
CA MET A 168 18.65 2.86 -34.48
C MET A 168 18.32 2.45 -35.92
N SER A 169 18.42 3.38 -36.88
CA SER A 169 18.74 2.99 -38.25
C SER A 169 19.80 3.88 -38.90
N PRO A 170 21.06 3.41 -39.00
CA PRO A 170 21.97 3.86 -40.05
C PRO A 170 22.00 2.88 -41.23
N PHE A 171 21.31 1.73 -41.16
CA PHE A 171 21.35 0.71 -42.22
C PHE A 171 20.17 0.82 -43.18
N SER A 172 20.04 1.97 -43.84
CA SER A 172 19.45 1.97 -45.18
C SER A 172 20.39 1.15 -46.08
N SER A 173 19.91 0.01 -46.56
CA SER A 173 20.68 -0.85 -47.49
C SER A 173 21.11 -0.04 -48.72
N PRO A 174 22.36 -0.17 -49.22
CA PRO A 174 22.68 0.32 -50.54
C PRO A 174 22.01 -0.58 -51.58
N GLN A 175 21.23 0.03 -52.47
CA GLN A 175 20.65 -0.65 -53.62
C GLN A 175 21.75 -1.25 -54.50
N ARG A 176 21.50 -2.49 -54.92
CA ARG A 176 22.19 -3.17 -56.01
C ARG A 176 22.08 -2.32 -57.29
N ILE A 177 23.23 -2.06 -57.94
CA ILE A 177 23.33 -1.82 -59.39
C ILE A 177 24.27 -2.89 -59.92
#